data_AF-A0A1H3SWA5-F1
#
_entry.id   AF-A0A1H3SWA5-F1
#
_cell.length_a   1.000
_cell.length_b   1.000
_cell.length_c   1.000
_cell.angle_alpha   90.00
_cell.angle_beta   90.00
_cell.angle_gamma   90.00
#
_symmetry.space_group_name_H-M   'P 1'
#
loop_
_entity.id
_entity.type
_entity.pdbx_description
1 polymer ?
#
loop_
_entity_poly.entity_id
_entity_poly.type
_entity_poly.pdbx_seq_one_letter_code
_entity_poly.pdbx_strand_id
1 'polypeptide(L)'
;MLWLNKTKIMGGSEGTKMKSKILLAIGTIIVMGSVSTACEVTKTNEKVKSSPKVETVKNVADPNKEWEDLSMNSDGAAVDFPTNAKDWIAYQVDKISKPDPKGADANFDEGYDYYLKAKSVLDVMGRYIRVKGTDLEKDFKNLRGLAGEIYHEQFNRTAHIDPEGKAMEKTEFVGQWKPTSKSMRKTYEYMTKLLNDMNVAINNDGKGKTFGVSHQLNGEATNEMESYISYHDEDGKTIK
;
A
#
# COMPACT_ATOMS: atom_id res chain seq x y z
N MET A 1 36.19 19.03 46.05
CA MET A 1 35.40 18.81 47.29
C MET A 1 33.93 18.83 46.90
N LEU A 2 33.31 17.65 46.89
CA LEU A 2 31.89 17.43 46.64
C LEU A 2 31.09 17.87 47.87
N TRP A 3 30.03 18.65 47.67
CA TRP A 3 28.94 18.75 48.63
C TRP A 3 27.62 18.42 47.92
N LEU A 4 27.15 17.21 48.20
CA LEU A 4 25.83 16.68 47.86
C LEU A 4 24.82 17.28 48.84
N ASN A 5 23.73 17.87 48.33
CA ASN A 5 22.54 18.09 49.13
C ASN A 5 21.49 17.04 48.74
N LYS A 6 21.26 16.10 49.66
CA LYS A 6 20.16 15.14 49.68
C LYS A 6 18.90 15.84 50.21
N THR A 7 17.79 15.71 49.50
CA THR A 7 16.46 15.73 50.10
C THR A 7 15.65 14.55 49.56
N LYS A 8 15.36 13.62 50.48
CA LYS A 8 14.33 12.57 50.44
C LYS A 8 13.14 13.20 51.21
N ILE A 9 11.88 13.07 50.82
CA ILE A 9 10.96 12.01 51.29
C ILE A 9 9.61 12.13 50.53
N MET A 10 9.23 10.98 49.95
CA MET A 10 7.92 10.30 49.85
C MET A 10 6.57 11.04 49.90
N GLY A 11 5.76 10.70 48.89
CA GLY A 11 4.29 10.56 48.90
C GLY A 11 3.88 10.21 47.46
N GLY A 12 3.38 9.03 47.08
CA GLY A 12 2.43 8.15 47.76
C GLY A 12 1.04 8.38 47.16
N SER A 13 0.78 7.82 45.97
CA SER A 13 -0.58 7.66 45.42
C SER A 13 -0.54 6.66 44.26
N GLU A 14 -0.74 5.39 44.59
CA GLU A 14 -1.05 4.32 43.64
C GLU A 14 -2.40 4.61 42.96
N GLY A 15 -2.38 4.74 41.64
CA GLY A 15 -3.55 4.82 40.78
C GLY A 15 -3.67 3.55 39.94
N THR A 16 -4.68 2.77 40.27
CA THR A 16 -4.98 1.38 39.90
C THR A 16 -4.99 1.08 38.39
N LYS A 17 -4.15 0.13 37.96
CA LYS A 17 -4.25 -0.52 36.63
C LYS A 17 -5.48 -1.43 36.59
N MET A 18 -6.51 -1.06 35.85
CA MET A 18 -7.66 -1.94 35.58
C MET A 18 -7.33 -2.88 34.41
N LYS A 19 -7.00 -4.13 34.73
CA LYS A 19 -6.84 -5.23 33.76
C LYS A 19 -8.22 -5.74 33.37
N SER A 20 -8.72 -5.40 32.18
CA SER A 20 -9.93 -6.02 31.62
C SER A 20 -9.59 -7.44 31.16
N LYS A 21 -10.15 -8.43 31.87
CA LYS A 21 -10.11 -9.85 31.49
C LYS A 21 -11.30 -10.11 30.57
N ILE A 22 -11.06 -10.22 29.27
CA ILE A 22 -12.05 -10.75 28.33
C ILE A 22 -11.94 -12.26 28.36
N LEU A 23 -12.97 -12.92 28.90
CA LEU A 23 -13.13 -14.37 28.88
C LEU A 23 -13.68 -14.81 27.52
N LEU A 24 -12.98 -15.79 26.94
CA LEU A 24 -13.37 -16.57 25.77
C LEU A 24 -14.63 -17.40 26.04
N ALA A 25 -15.57 -17.40 25.09
CA ALA A 25 -16.57 -18.45 24.93
C ALA A 25 -16.51 -18.97 23.48
N ILE A 26 -15.72 -20.02 23.26
CA ILE A 26 -15.72 -20.80 22.01
C ILE A 26 -16.86 -21.82 22.15
N GLY A 27 -17.98 -21.55 21.50
CA GLY A 27 -19.08 -22.51 21.36
C GLY A 27 -18.89 -23.36 20.11
N THR A 28 -18.36 -24.57 20.29
CA THR A 28 -18.26 -25.59 19.23
C THR A 28 -19.65 -26.18 18.98
N ILE A 29 -20.28 -25.87 17.85
CA ILE A 29 -21.48 -26.58 17.40
C ILE A 29 -21.05 -27.75 16.52
N ILE A 30 -21.10 -28.95 17.10
CA ILE A 30 -21.01 -30.22 16.39
C ILE A 30 -22.44 -30.57 15.96
N VAL A 31 -22.74 -30.50 14.66
CA VAL A 31 -23.93 -31.17 14.10
C VAL A 31 -23.44 -32.43 13.37
N MET A 32 -23.46 -33.54 14.09
CA MET A 32 -23.55 -34.87 13.52
C MET A 32 -25.02 -35.15 13.20
N GLY A 33 -25.32 -35.44 11.94
CA GLY A 33 -26.66 -35.81 11.46
C GLY A 33 -26.56 -36.88 10.38
N SER A 34 -26.62 -38.13 10.85
CA SER A 34 -26.77 -39.44 10.23
C SER A 34 -27.25 -39.60 8.78
N VAL A 35 -26.65 -40.58 8.10
CA VAL A 35 -26.99 -41.17 6.80
C VAL A 35 -28.09 -42.25 6.94
N SER A 36 -28.90 -42.37 5.88
CA SER A 36 -29.59 -43.57 5.32
C SER A 36 -31.02 -43.92 5.77
N THR A 37 -31.93 -43.93 4.78
CA THR A 37 -32.79 -45.06 4.34
C THR A 37 -33.62 -44.55 3.14
N ALA A 38 -33.25 -44.84 1.89
CA ALA A 38 -33.57 -46.05 1.10
C ALA A 38 -35.07 -46.29 0.90
N CYS A 39 -35.54 -46.08 -0.34
CA CYS A 39 -36.57 -46.92 -0.96
C CYS A 39 -36.24 -47.14 -2.46
N GLU A 40 -36.33 -48.42 -2.83
CA GLU A 40 -35.96 -49.13 -4.06
C GLU A 40 -36.58 -48.55 -5.35
N VAL A 41 -35.83 -48.44 -6.45
CA VAL A 41 -35.51 -49.45 -7.49
C VAL A 41 -36.75 -50.01 -8.21
N THR A 42 -36.89 -49.61 -9.48
CA THR A 42 -37.31 -50.50 -10.57
C THR A 42 -36.40 -50.27 -11.78
N LYS A 43 -35.48 -51.23 -11.98
CA LYS A 43 -35.16 -51.98 -13.23
C LYS A 43 -35.45 -51.29 -14.58
N THR A 44 -34.66 -51.32 -15.65
CA THR A 44 -33.32 -51.81 -16.04
C THR A 44 -33.17 -51.34 -17.50
N ASN A 45 -32.01 -50.79 -17.93
CA ASN A 45 -31.42 -51.15 -19.22
C ASN A 45 -30.01 -50.57 -19.37
N GLU A 46 -29.04 -51.45 -19.56
CA GLU A 46 -27.65 -51.14 -19.89
C GLU A 46 -27.53 -50.48 -21.27
N LYS A 47 -26.77 -49.38 -21.34
CA LYS A 47 -25.91 -49.12 -22.51
C LYS A 47 -24.72 -48.23 -22.15
N VAL A 48 -23.58 -48.91 -21.99
CA VAL A 48 -22.20 -48.52 -22.35
C VAL A 48 -21.90 -47.01 -22.53
N LYS A 49 -21.09 -46.52 -21.57
CA LYS A 49 -19.88 -45.70 -21.73
C LYS A 49 -19.99 -44.44 -22.61
N SER A 50 -20.22 -43.32 -21.94
CA SER A 50 -19.62 -42.03 -22.30
C SER A 50 -19.26 -41.31 -21.01
N SER A 51 -17.97 -41.37 -20.65
CA SER A 51 -17.41 -40.48 -19.64
C SER A 51 -17.64 -39.04 -20.12
N PRO A 52 -18.17 -38.11 -19.31
CA PRO A 52 -18.09 -36.71 -19.68
C PRO A 52 -16.59 -36.41 -19.75
N LYS A 53 -16.11 -36.13 -20.97
CA LYS A 53 -14.83 -35.49 -21.18
C LYS A 53 -14.95 -34.17 -20.44
N VAL A 54 -14.41 -34.13 -19.23
CA VAL A 54 -14.05 -32.87 -18.57
C VAL A 54 -13.11 -32.22 -19.56
N GLU A 55 -13.65 -31.33 -20.40
CA GLU A 55 -12.83 -30.32 -21.02
C GLU A 55 -12.21 -29.57 -19.87
N THR A 56 -10.97 -29.91 -19.58
CA THR A 56 -10.06 -29.05 -18.86
C THR A 56 -10.10 -27.74 -19.63
N VAL A 57 -10.92 -26.80 -19.18
CA VAL A 57 -10.84 -25.41 -19.59
C VAL A 57 -9.39 -25.05 -19.30
N LYS A 58 -8.58 -24.96 -20.36
CA LYS A 58 -7.28 -24.31 -20.24
C LYS A 58 -7.63 -22.93 -19.73
N ASN A 59 -7.31 -22.65 -18.46
CA ASN A 59 -7.17 -21.28 -18.01
C ASN A 59 -6.14 -20.68 -18.97
N VAL A 60 -6.64 -19.95 -19.97
CA VAL A 60 -5.80 -19.09 -20.78
C VAL A 60 -5.39 -18.01 -19.79
N ALA A 61 -4.16 -18.09 -19.30
CA ALA A 61 -3.59 -17.01 -18.51
C ALA A 61 -3.74 -15.74 -19.34
N ASP A 62 -4.34 -14.71 -18.75
CA ASP A 62 -4.50 -13.41 -19.41
C ASP A 62 -3.08 -12.86 -19.65
N PRO A 63 -2.63 -12.71 -20.90
CA PRO A 63 -1.26 -12.29 -21.20
C PRO A 63 -0.96 -10.89 -20.67
N ASN A 64 -1.97 -10.06 -20.41
CA ASN A 64 -1.77 -8.73 -19.82
C ASN A 64 -1.33 -8.80 -18.35
N LYS A 65 -1.55 -9.95 -17.69
CA LYS A 65 -1.19 -10.20 -16.29
C LYS A 65 0.20 -10.79 -16.13
N GLU A 66 0.83 -11.25 -17.21
CA GLU A 66 2.22 -11.70 -17.18
C GLU A 66 3.16 -10.50 -17.01
N TRP A 67 4.19 -10.68 -16.18
CA TRP A 67 5.19 -9.64 -15.92
C TRP A 67 6.54 -10.25 -15.52
N GLU A 68 7.59 -9.47 -15.72
CA GLU A 68 8.98 -9.79 -15.39
C GLU A 68 9.51 -8.77 -14.38
N ASP A 69 10.24 -9.25 -13.38
CA ASP A 69 11.02 -8.39 -12.49
C ASP A 69 12.36 -8.06 -13.16
N LEU A 70 12.59 -6.77 -13.42
CA LEU A 70 13.83 -6.25 -13.98
C LEU A 70 14.64 -5.48 -12.94
N SER A 71 14.28 -5.62 -11.65
CA SER A 71 14.97 -4.96 -10.55
C SER A 71 16.40 -5.46 -10.43
N MET A 72 17.32 -4.53 -10.23
CA MET A 72 18.74 -4.81 -10.16
C MET A 72 19.40 -3.88 -9.14
N ASN A 73 20.29 -4.44 -8.31
CA ASN A 73 21.20 -3.62 -7.51
C ASN A 73 22.49 -3.37 -8.30
N SER A 74 22.39 -2.52 -9.33
CA SER A 74 23.43 -2.39 -10.36
C SER A 74 24.70 -1.66 -9.90
N ASP A 75 24.66 -0.94 -8.77
CA ASP A 75 25.80 -0.17 -8.25
C ASP A 75 26.55 -0.88 -7.13
N GLY A 76 26.09 -2.06 -6.70
CA GLY A 76 26.70 -2.84 -5.62
C GLY A 76 26.62 -2.16 -4.24
N ALA A 77 25.84 -1.08 -4.12
CA ALA A 77 25.67 -0.39 -2.85
C ALA A 77 24.80 -1.22 -1.92
N ALA A 78 25.16 -1.27 -0.63
CA ALA A 78 24.26 -1.77 0.38
C ALA A 78 23.09 -0.79 0.51
N VAL A 79 21.89 -1.25 0.19
CA VAL A 79 20.63 -0.49 0.33
C VAL A 79 19.82 -1.07 1.49
N ASP A 80 19.01 -0.22 2.13
CA ASP A 80 18.18 -0.54 3.29
C ASP A 80 16.74 -0.92 2.92
N PHE A 81 16.51 -1.30 1.65
CA PHE A 81 15.22 -1.73 1.12
C PHE A 81 15.36 -2.97 0.23
N PRO A 82 14.29 -3.76 0.03
CA PRO A 82 14.33 -4.92 -0.87
C PRO A 82 14.60 -4.52 -2.32
N THR A 83 15.42 -5.30 -3.03
CA THR A 83 15.86 -5.02 -4.41
C THR A 83 15.14 -5.85 -5.47
N ASN A 84 13.96 -6.38 -5.13
CA ASN A 84 13.03 -7.02 -6.07
C ASN A 84 11.64 -6.40 -5.91
N ALA A 85 10.85 -6.37 -6.97
CA ALA A 85 9.57 -5.67 -7.02
C ALA A 85 8.58 -6.23 -5.99
N LYS A 86 8.52 -7.56 -5.86
CA LYS A 86 7.58 -8.26 -4.97
C LYS A 86 7.75 -7.84 -3.51
N ASP A 87 8.97 -7.98 -2.99
CA ASP A 87 9.29 -7.64 -1.60
C ASP A 87 9.27 -6.13 -1.38
N TRP A 88 9.66 -5.34 -2.39
CA TRP A 88 9.61 -3.87 -2.30
C TRP A 88 8.18 -3.35 -2.18
N ILE A 89 7.22 -3.90 -2.93
CA ILE A 89 5.80 -3.54 -2.80
C ILE A 89 5.31 -3.80 -1.37
N ALA A 90 5.59 -4.99 -0.82
CA ALA A 90 5.21 -5.34 0.55
C ALA A 90 5.87 -4.40 1.58
N TYR A 91 7.15 -4.09 1.39
CA TYR A 91 7.88 -3.12 2.21
C TYR A 91 7.25 -1.73 2.16
N GLN A 92 6.84 -1.23 0.99
CA GLN A 92 6.20 0.08 0.87
C GLN A 92 4.82 0.12 1.53
N VAL A 93 4.02 -0.94 1.41
CA VAL A 93 2.74 -1.05 2.12
C VAL A 93 2.93 -0.98 3.64
N ASP A 94 3.91 -1.72 4.18
CA ASP A 94 4.23 -1.68 5.61
C ASP A 94 4.73 -0.27 6.03
N LYS A 95 5.63 0.33 5.24
CA LYS A 95 6.19 1.66 5.50
C LYS A 95 5.11 2.75 5.53
N ILE A 96 4.20 2.75 4.56
CA ILE A 96 3.12 3.76 4.46
C ILE A 96 2.14 3.65 5.62
N SER A 97 1.91 2.44 6.15
CA SER A 97 1.02 2.20 7.28
C SER A 97 1.52 2.73 8.62
N LYS A 98 2.81 3.10 8.69
CA LYS A 98 3.47 3.62 9.90
C LYS A 98 3.81 5.10 9.71
N PRO A 99 3.87 5.91 10.77
CA PRO A 99 4.49 7.23 10.70
C PRO A 99 5.95 7.10 10.22
N ASP A 100 6.42 7.99 9.37
CA ASP A 100 7.85 8.05 9.04
C ASP A 100 8.65 8.41 10.31
N PRO A 101 9.73 7.68 10.66
CA PRO A 101 10.52 7.99 11.84
C PRO A 101 11.02 9.44 11.90
N LYS A 102 11.40 10.02 10.75
CA LYS A 102 11.80 11.43 10.67
C LYS A 102 10.63 12.36 11.00
N GLY A 103 9.40 11.97 10.65
CA GLY A 103 8.15 12.66 10.98
C GLY A 103 7.74 12.53 12.44
N ALA A 104 7.82 11.32 12.97
CA ALA A 104 7.33 10.96 14.31
C ALA A 104 8.16 11.61 15.43
N ASP A 105 9.48 11.69 15.25
CA ASP A 105 10.39 12.24 16.28
C ASP A 105 10.38 13.77 16.32
N ALA A 106 9.83 14.43 15.30
CA ALA A 106 9.98 15.87 15.10
C ALA A 106 8.67 16.66 14.99
N ASN A 107 7.52 16.02 15.27
CA ASN A 107 6.19 16.66 15.28
C ASN A 107 5.87 17.39 13.96
N PHE A 108 6.23 16.79 12.83
CA PHE A 108 5.94 17.34 11.51
C PHE A 108 4.48 17.11 11.11
N ASP A 109 3.96 17.97 10.22
CA ASP A 109 2.60 17.80 9.71
C ASP A 109 2.46 16.58 8.78
N GLU A 110 1.21 16.14 8.61
CA GLU A 110 0.86 15.00 7.76
C GLU A 110 1.35 15.14 6.31
N GLY A 111 1.41 16.36 5.77
CA GLY A 111 1.85 16.56 4.39
C GLY A 111 3.34 16.27 4.23
N TYR A 112 4.15 16.55 5.25
CA TYR A 112 5.56 16.20 5.21
C TYR A 112 5.79 14.69 5.33
N ASP A 113 5.00 13.98 6.15
CA ASP A 113 5.01 12.51 6.18
C ASP A 113 4.66 11.91 4.80
N TYR A 114 3.63 12.45 4.13
CA TYR A 114 3.27 12.00 2.77
C TYR A 114 4.41 12.23 1.78
N TYR A 115 5.06 13.40 1.86
CA TYR A 115 6.21 13.74 1.04
C TYR A 115 7.37 12.77 1.25
N LEU A 116 7.76 12.45 2.48
CA LEU A 116 8.87 11.53 2.76
C LEU A 116 8.60 10.13 2.19
N LYS A 117 7.36 9.66 2.31
CA LYS A 117 6.93 8.38 1.75
C LYS A 117 6.95 8.39 0.23
N ALA A 118 6.39 9.42 -0.40
CA ALA A 118 6.43 9.60 -1.86
C ALA A 118 7.85 9.74 -2.40
N LYS A 119 8.72 10.49 -1.74
CA LYS A 119 10.14 10.61 -2.08
C LYS A 119 10.81 9.24 -2.08
N SER A 120 10.53 8.40 -1.09
CA SER A 120 11.10 7.05 -1.02
C SER A 120 10.63 6.12 -2.15
N VAL A 121 9.47 6.38 -2.74
CA VAL A 121 9.02 5.72 -3.97
C VAL A 121 9.83 6.23 -5.17
N LEU A 122 9.95 7.55 -5.33
CA LEU A 122 10.65 8.18 -6.47
C LEU A 122 12.15 7.86 -6.53
N ASP A 123 12.82 7.85 -5.38
CA ASP A 123 14.27 7.58 -5.28
C ASP A 123 14.63 6.15 -5.72
N VAL A 124 13.68 5.22 -5.58
CA VAL A 124 13.92 3.78 -5.77
C VAL A 124 13.44 3.30 -7.14
N MET A 125 12.27 3.75 -7.59
CA MET A 125 11.69 3.32 -8.86
C MET A 125 12.50 3.81 -10.06
N GLY A 126 12.66 2.94 -11.05
CA GLY A 126 13.40 3.23 -12.29
C GLY A 126 14.90 2.98 -12.18
N ARG A 127 15.49 3.20 -11.00
CA ARG A 127 16.90 2.90 -10.72
C ARG A 127 17.10 1.49 -10.20
N TYR A 128 16.42 1.14 -9.11
CA TYR A 128 16.60 -0.15 -8.43
C TYR A 128 15.43 -1.09 -8.71
N ILE A 129 14.21 -0.57 -8.68
CA ILE A 129 12.99 -1.37 -8.88
C ILE A 129 12.39 -1.06 -10.25
N ARG A 130 12.26 -2.12 -11.05
CA ARG A 130 11.72 -2.06 -12.42
C ARG A 130 10.94 -3.33 -12.71
N VAL A 131 9.82 -3.19 -13.39
CA VAL A 131 9.03 -4.30 -13.90
C VAL A 131 8.80 -4.11 -15.39
N LYS A 132 8.52 -5.20 -16.08
CA LYS A 132 8.06 -5.20 -17.47
C LYS A 132 6.82 -6.06 -17.58
N GLY A 133 5.79 -5.55 -18.24
CA GLY A 133 4.49 -6.23 -18.38
C GLY A 133 3.45 -5.24 -18.87
N THR A 134 2.24 -5.69 -19.21
CA THR A 134 1.20 -4.75 -19.68
C THR A 134 0.59 -3.99 -18.51
N ASP A 135 0.01 -4.71 -17.55
CA ASP A 135 -0.81 -4.07 -16.51
C ASP A 135 0.01 -3.64 -15.29
N LEU A 136 0.89 -4.50 -14.79
CA LEU A 136 1.75 -4.13 -13.67
C LEU A 136 2.68 -2.95 -14.00
N GLU A 137 3.17 -2.84 -15.23
CA GLU A 137 4.00 -1.69 -15.64
C GLU A 137 3.20 -0.39 -15.63
N LYS A 138 1.92 -0.40 -16.00
CA LYS A 138 1.03 0.76 -15.86
C LYS A 138 0.80 1.11 -14.39
N ASP A 139 0.56 0.12 -13.54
CA ASP A 139 0.43 0.35 -12.09
C ASP A 139 1.70 0.99 -11.51
N PHE A 140 2.89 0.55 -11.93
CA PHE A 140 4.16 1.18 -11.56
C PHE A 140 4.27 2.62 -12.09
N LYS A 141 3.82 2.91 -13.31
CA LYS A 141 3.80 4.28 -13.85
C LYS A 141 2.86 5.18 -13.05
N ASN A 142 1.65 4.70 -12.75
CA ASN A 142 0.66 5.44 -11.95
C ASN A 142 1.17 5.70 -10.53
N LEU A 143 1.79 4.69 -9.90
CA LEU A 143 2.41 4.84 -8.58
C LEU A 143 3.49 5.93 -8.59
N ARG A 144 4.35 5.95 -9.61
CA ARG A 144 5.38 6.99 -9.76
C ARG A 144 4.76 8.37 -10.00
N GLY A 145 3.71 8.47 -10.81
CA GLY A 145 2.98 9.73 -11.05
C GLY A 145 2.39 10.30 -9.77
N LEU A 146 1.66 9.49 -9.01
CA LEU A 146 1.09 9.87 -7.71
C LEU A 146 2.16 10.34 -6.71
N ALA A 147 3.30 9.63 -6.65
CA ALA A 147 4.42 10.05 -5.81
C ALA A 147 5.05 11.38 -6.29
N GLY A 148 5.13 11.59 -7.61
CA GLY A 148 5.57 12.83 -8.24
C GLY A 148 4.71 14.03 -7.87
N GLU A 149 3.38 13.85 -7.91
CA GLU A 149 2.43 14.90 -7.53
C GLU A 149 2.56 15.30 -6.06
N ILE A 150 2.73 14.34 -5.14
CA ILE A 150 2.98 14.65 -3.72
C ILE A 150 4.29 15.41 -3.54
N TYR A 151 5.34 15.04 -4.29
CA TYR A 151 6.61 15.75 -4.29
C TYR A 151 6.44 17.20 -4.77
N HIS A 152 5.69 17.41 -5.86
CA HIS A 152 5.39 18.74 -6.39
C HIS A 152 4.52 19.58 -5.45
N GLU A 153 3.54 18.98 -4.78
CA GLU A 153 2.75 19.66 -3.74
C GLU A 153 3.65 20.14 -2.60
N GLN A 154 4.61 19.34 -2.13
CA GLN A 154 5.57 19.80 -1.12
C GLN A 154 6.46 20.95 -1.63
N PHE A 155 6.88 20.92 -2.89
CA PHE A 155 7.54 22.07 -3.51
C PHE A 155 6.65 23.33 -3.43
N ASN A 156 5.40 23.25 -3.87
CA ASN A 156 4.45 24.37 -3.85
C ASN A 156 4.17 24.91 -2.43
N ARG A 157 4.18 24.03 -1.43
CA ARG A 157 4.03 24.42 -0.02
C ARG A 157 5.18 25.28 0.48
N THR A 158 6.38 25.07 -0.06
CA THR A 158 7.63 25.72 0.39
C THR A 158 8.16 26.79 -0.58
N ALA A 159 7.61 26.90 -1.80
CA ALA A 159 8.10 27.78 -2.87
C ALA A 159 8.12 29.28 -2.51
N HIS A 160 7.32 29.71 -1.53
CA HIS A 160 7.31 31.09 -1.03
C HIS A 160 8.48 31.41 -0.07
N ILE A 161 9.16 30.37 0.42
CA ILE A 161 10.35 30.44 1.29
C ILE A 161 11.61 30.35 0.42
N ASP A 162 11.62 29.39 -0.49
CA ASP A 162 12.68 29.19 -1.46
C ASP A 162 12.09 28.68 -2.78
N PRO A 163 12.12 29.47 -3.86
CA PRO A 163 11.53 29.07 -5.15
C PRO A 163 12.34 28.00 -5.88
N GLU A 164 13.54 27.65 -5.39
CA GLU A 164 14.41 26.62 -5.98
C GLU A 164 14.18 25.22 -5.38
N GLY A 165 13.26 25.07 -4.42
CA GLY A 165 12.91 23.78 -3.81
C GLY A 165 13.87 23.29 -2.73
N LYS A 166 14.90 24.07 -2.38
CA LYS A 166 15.85 23.75 -1.29
C LYS A 166 15.19 23.82 0.08
N ALA A 167 14.00 24.42 0.20
CA ALA A 167 13.24 24.48 1.45
C ALA A 167 12.33 23.27 1.71
N MET A 168 12.15 22.36 0.74
CA MET A 168 11.24 21.21 0.88
C MET A 168 11.56 20.32 2.09
N GLU A 169 12.83 20.20 2.45
CA GLU A 169 13.33 19.38 3.57
C GLU A 169 13.85 20.22 4.74
N LYS A 170 13.78 21.56 4.68
CA LYS A 170 14.28 22.45 5.73
C LYS A 170 13.28 22.55 6.88
N THR A 171 13.41 21.62 7.82
CA THR A 171 12.47 21.45 8.93
C THR A 171 12.44 22.64 9.89
N GLU A 172 13.47 23.49 9.89
CA GLU A 172 13.45 24.77 10.61
C GLU A 172 12.34 25.73 10.12
N PHE A 173 11.78 25.48 8.94
CA PHE A 173 10.71 26.28 8.35
C PHE A 173 9.33 25.63 8.37
N VAL A 174 9.14 24.52 9.11
CA VAL A 174 7.84 23.80 9.18
C VAL A 174 6.68 24.73 9.50
N GLY A 175 6.86 25.65 10.46
CA GLY A 175 5.83 26.62 10.86
C GLY A 175 5.47 27.65 9.77
N GLN A 176 6.24 27.72 8.69
CA GLN A 176 6.00 28.60 7.53
C GLN A 176 5.46 27.84 6.32
N TRP A 177 5.51 26.50 6.32
CA TRP A 177 4.97 25.73 5.20
C TRP A 177 3.47 25.97 5.04
N LYS A 178 3.00 26.11 3.80
CA LYS A 178 1.56 26.13 3.54
C LYS A 178 0.94 24.83 4.04
N PRO A 179 -0.33 24.83 4.47
CA PRO A 179 -0.99 23.61 4.94
C PRO A 179 -1.09 22.55 3.85
N THR A 180 -1.21 21.28 4.25
CA THR A 180 -1.48 20.16 3.35
C THR A 180 -2.77 20.39 2.57
N SER A 181 -2.69 20.38 1.24
CA SER A 181 -3.82 20.62 0.36
C SER A 181 -4.78 19.41 0.34
N LYS A 182 -6.02 19.63 -0.11
CA LYS A 182 -6.96 18.52 -0.34
C LYS A 182 -6.48 17.59 -1.46
N SER A 183 -5.85 18.18 -2.48
CA SER A 183 -5.19 17.48 -3.59
C SER A 183 -4.14 16.50 -3.05
N MET A 184 -3.15 16.99 -2.28
CA MET A 184 -2.09 16.16 -1.70
C MET A 184 -2.63 14.99 -0.86
N ARG A 185 -3.69 15.21 -0.06
CA ARG A 185 -4.37 14.12 0.69
C ARG A 185 -4.99 13.07 -0.23
N LYS A 186 -5.71 13.50 -1.28
CA LYS A 186 -6.36 12.59 -2.24
C LYS A 186 -5.32 11.82 -3.06
N THR A 187 -4.24 12.47 -3.48
CA THR A 187 -3.11 11.82 -4.16
C THR A 187 -2.47 10.76 -3.27
N TYR A 188 -2.23 11.07 -2.00
CA TYR A 188 -1.68 10.11 -1.04
C TYR A 188 -2.62 8.93 -0.77
N GLU A 189 -3.93 9.17 -0.74
CA GLU A 189 -4.95 8.11 -0.65
C GLU A 189 -4.87 7.16 -1.85
N TYR A 190 -4.82 7.67 -3.09
CA TYR A 190 -4.66 6.82 -4.27
C TYR A 190 -3.34 6.07 -4.28
N MET A 191 -2.23 6.71 -3.89
CA MET A 191 -0.92 6.06 -3.80
C MET A 191 -0.98 4.85 -2.86
N THR A 192 -1.63 5.03 -1.70
CA THR A 192 -1.81 3.96 -0.70
C THR A 192 -2.70 2.84 -1.21
N LYS A 193 -3.83 3.18 -1.84
CA LYS A 193 -4.76 2.20 -2.42
C LYS A 193 -4.12 1.37 -3.53
N LEU A 194 -3.36 2.01 -4.41
CA LEU A 194 -2.67 1.36 -5.52
C LEU A 194 -1.59 0.40 -5.00
N LEU A 195 -0.78 0.81 -4.03
CA LEU A 195 0.20 -0.08 -3.39
C LEU A 195 -0.46 -1.29 -2.72
N ASN A 196 -1.60 -1.10 -2.05
CA ASN A 196 -2.36 -2.21 -1.49
C ASN A 196 -2.82 -3.18 -2.59
N ASP A 197 -3.42 -2.66 -3.65
CA ASP A 197 -3.94 -3.48 -4.75
C ASP A 197 -2.82 -4.25 -5.46
N MET A 198 -1.68 -3.59 -5.72
CA MET A 198 -0.47 -4.24 -6.24
C MET A 198 0.03 -5.34 -5.29
N ASN A 199 0.01 -5.10 -3.98
CA ASN A 199 0.38 -6.12 -2.99
C ASN A 199 -0.58 -7.31 -2.99
N VAL A 200 -1.89 -7.06 -3.10
CA VAL A 200 -2.89 -8.14 -3.24
C VAL A 200 -2.64 -8.95 -4.51
N ALA A 201 -2.38 -8.28 -5.64
CA ALA A 201 -2.14 -8.93 -6.92
C ALA A 201 -0.87 -9.80 -6.93
N ILE A 202 0.24 -9.27 -6.39
CA ILE A 202 1.57 -9.85 -6.55
C ILE A 202 1.99 -10.73 -5.37
N ASN A 203 1.59 -10.37 -4.15
CA ASN A 203 2.01 -11.06 -2.93
C ASN A 203 0.94 -12.00 -2.37
N ASN A 204 -0.34 -11.77 -2.67
CA ASN A 204 -1.44 -12.50 -2.04
C ASN A 204 -2.30 -13.31 -3.04
N ASP A 205 -1.79 -13.60 -4.24
CA ASP A 205 -2.48 -14.36 -5.28
C ASP A 205 -3.88 -13.81 -5.61
N GLY A 206 -4.03 -12.48 -5.60
CA GLY A 206 -5.30 -11.79 -5.81
C GLY A 206 -6.30 -11.87 -4.64
N LYS A 207 -5.91 -12.43 -3.50
CA LYS A 207 -6.78 -12.59 -2.33
C LYS A 207 -6.53 -11.46 -1.32
N GLY A 208 -7.57 -10.73 -0.99
CA GLY A 208 -7.51 -9.68 0.02
C GLY A 208 -8.53 -8.58 -0.24
N LYS A 209 -8.54 -7.57 0.62
CA LYS A 209 -9.32 -6.36 0.39
C LYS A 209 -8.64 -5.55 -0.72
N THR A 210 -9.40 -5.19 -1.74
CA THR A 210 -8.96 -4.35 -2.85
C THR A 210 -9.71 -3.01 -2.84
N PHE A 211 -9.15 -2.03 -3.53
CA PHE A 211 -9.76 -0.71 -3.75
C PHE A 211 -10.14 -0.47 -5.21
N GLY A 212 -9.76 -1.39 -6.10
CA GLY A 212 -10.16 -1.37 -7.50
C GLY A 212 -9.39 -0.34 -8.33
N VAL A 213 -8.19 0.08 -7.92
CA VAL A 213 -7.42 1.11 -8.65
C VAL A 213 -6.27 0.53 -9.49
N SER A 214 -6.00 -0.77 -9.38
CA SER A 214 -4.93 -1.47 -10.11
C SER A 214 -5.40 -2.07 -11.44
N HIS A 215 -4.64 -1.83 -12.50
CA HIS A 215 -4.77 -2.56 -13.77
C HIS A 215 -4.53 -4.06 -13.57
N GLN A 216 -3.52 -4.45 -12.78
CA GLN A 216 -3.19 -5.86 -12.55
C GLN A 216 -4.38 -6.65 -11.97
N LEU A 217 -5.27 -6.01 -11.21
CA LEU A 217 -6.49 -6.60 -10.67
C LEU A 217 -7.76 -6.36 -11.51
N ASN A 218 -7.67 -5.70 -12.67
CA ASN A 218 -8.84 -5.23 -13.43
C ASN A 218 -9.76 -4.34 -12.58
N GLY A 219 -9.16 -3.38 -11.87
CA GLY A 219 -9.87 -2.50 -10.97
C GLY A 219 -10.91 -1.60 -11.67
N GLU A 220 -12.11 -1.54 -11.10
CA GLU A 220 -13.22 -0.72 -11.61
C GLU A 220 -12.99 0.79 -11.49
N ALA A 221 -12.13 1.21 -10.55
CA ALA A 221 -11.78 2.60 -10.27
C ALA A 221 -10.42 3.02 -10.88
N THR A 222 -9.77 2.16 -11.68
CA THR A 222 -8.50 2.48 -12.34
C THR A 222 -8.61 3.73 -13.22
N ASN A 223 -9.65 3.83 -14.05
CA ASN A 223 -9.87 5.00 -14.91
C ASN A 223 -10.11 6.29 -14.13
N GLU A 224 -10.78 6.22 -12.97
CA GLU A 224 -11.00 7.39 -12.12
C GLU A 224 -9.67 7.93 -11.57
N MET A 225 -8.82 7.03 -11.06
CA MET A 225 -7.49 7.37 -10.56
C MET A 225 -6.62 7.95 -11.68
N GLU A 226 -6.60 7.33 -12.86
CA GLU A 226 -5.80 7.83 -13.99
C GLU A 226 -6.29 9.18 -14.50
N SER A 227 -7.61 9.38 -14.56
CA SER A 227 -8.17 10.69 -14.91
C SER A 227 -7.69 11.74 -13.91
N TYR A 228 -7.73 11.44 -12.61
CA TYR A 228 -7.20 12.33 -11.58
C TYR A 228 -5.72 12.67 -11.80
N ILE A 229 -4.86 11.68 -12.09
CA ILE A 229 -3.43 11.91 -12.40
C ILE A 229 -3.28 12.81 -13.64
N SER A 230 -4.01 12.52 -14.73
CA SER A 230 -3.88 13.26 -16.00
C SER A 230 -4.30 14.73 -15.93
N TYR A 231 -5.29 15.07 -15.08
CA TYR A 231 -5.69 16.47 -14.84
C TYR A 231 -4.65 17.28 -14.05
N HIS A 232 -3.63 16.63 -13.49
CA HIS A 232 -2.51 17.31 -12.84
C HIS A 232 -1.28 17.44 -13.77
N ASP A 233 -1.13 16.55 -14.75
CA ASP A 233 -0.10 16.63 -15.80
C ASP A 233 -0.43 17.70 -16.86
N GLU A 234 -1.69 17.78 -17.26
CA GLU A 234 -2.22 18.86 -18.08
C GLU A 234 -2.85 19.88 -17.13
N ASP A 235 -2.07 20.80 -16.53
CA ASP A 235 -2.47 22.20 -16.34
C ASP A 235 -1.42 23.07 -15.63
N GLY A 236 -0.45 23.47 -16.44
CA GLY A 236 -0.08 24.88 -16.54
C GLY A 236 -1.20 25.81 -17.08
N LYS A 237 -2.48 25.38 -17.17
CA LYS A 237 -3.72 26.22 -17.22
C LYS A 237 -4.95 25.39 -17.63
N THR A 238 -5.89 25.18 -16.70
CA THR A 238 -7.25 24.73 -17.02
C THR A 238 -7.92 25.71 -17.99
N ILE A 239 -8.34 25.23 -19.17
CA ILE A 239 -9.36 25.92 -19.99
C ILE A 239 -10.73 25.45 -19.49
N LYS A 240 -11.56 26.43 -19.11
CA LYS A 240 -12.97 26.27 -18.73
C LYS A 240 -13.84 25.81 -19.89
#